data_AF-R4FJJ3-F1
#
_entry.id   AF-R4FJJ3-F1
#
_cell.length_a   1.000
_cell.length_b   1.000
_cell.length_c   1.000
_cell.angle_alpha   90.00
_cell.angle_beta   90.00
_cell.angle_gamma   90.00
#
_symmetry.space_group_name_H-M   'P 1'
#
loop_
_entity.id
_entity.type
_entity.pdbx_description
1 polymer ?
#
loop_
_entity_poly.entity_id
_entity_poly.type
_entity_poly.pdbx_seq_one_letter_code
_entity_poly.pdbx_strand_id
1 'polypeptide(L)'
;MDIEQKKIVFATSAAILVLSTTIGIFMLRRRTGKRKTSIDGITSTPVQVKESKKRITVEEMVLPTDWKQIGTVSNLHIYPMKSGRRVNLTKAEVMEIGLKEICRKGRLPLRDRVFIVYRENDKTFISNKTYPKMLKLTVNTLGTNIVELSLEKDKIIFNIPEYTDEKFVNLWKENVPTIDCGDEVGAWISKLLLGKDSGLRVGYWPDKLRRNVTEVYSDYMRVYENLCNDFTGAYSDIGSYLIVNQASIDDLNLKINDAQSRVTANNFRPNIVVVGAEPYSEDKWTWIKIGEDAIFRTFKPCTRCSVTTINPDTLVRSKQHEPIKTLKSYRQVQETKLKEVEGDSPVMGMYMGVHTKGKIKFGDPVYIGSN
;
A
#
# COMPACT_ATOMS: atom_id res chain seq x y z
N MET A 1 6.29 28.72 73.17
CA MET A 1 5.96 29.36 71.89
C MET A 1 4.99 28.43 71.20
N ASP A 2 3.73 28.67 71.49
CA ASP A 2 2.57 27.92 71.03
C ASP A 2 1.85 28.76 69.96
N ILE A 3 0.78 28.22 69.36
CA ILE A 3 -0.18 28.83 68.41
C ILE A 3 0.10 28.51 66.94
N GLU A 4 -0.85 28.16 66.06
CA GLU A 4 -2.21 27.59 66.11
C GLU A 4 -2.64 27.48 64.63
N GLN A 5 -3.58 26.59 64.34
CA GLN A 5 -4.34 26.51 63.09
C GLN A 5 -4.99 27.84 62.69
N LYS A 6 -5.24 28.05 61.38
CA LYS A 6 -6.56 28.53 60.92
C LYS A 6 -6.79 28.41 59.41
N LYS A 7 -7.87 27.68 59.09
CA LYS A 7 -8.68 27.79 57.88
C LYS A 7 -9.23 29.22 57.77
N ILE A 8 -9.32 29.76 56.55
CA ILE A 8 -10.22 30.87 56.24
C ILE A 8 -11.11 30.45 55.07
N VAL A 9 -12.39 30.35 55.40
CA VAL A 9 -13.55 30.36 54.52
C VAL A 9 -13.92 31.82 54.29
N PHE A 10 -14.20 32.21 53.05
CA PHE A 10 -15.10 33.34 52.78
C PHE A 10 -16.10 32.95 51.70
N ALA A 11 -17.36 32.97 52.10
CA ALA A 11 -18.54 32.95 51.25
C ALA A 11 -19.02 34.40 51.01
N THR A 12 -20.03 34.55 50.15
CA THR A 12 -20.82 35.76 49.75
C THR A 12 -20.24 36.56 48.57
N SER A 13 -20.97 37.01 47.55
CA SER A 13 -22.39 36.90 47.18
C SER A 13 -22.58 37.26 45.69
N ALA A 14 -23.76 36.90 45.18
CA ALA A 14 -24.33 37.04 43.85
C ALA A 14 -24.18 38.38 43.10
N ALA A 15 -24.09 38.30 41.77
CA ALA A 15 -24.84 39.16 40.85
C ALA A 15 -25.12 38.45 39.52
N ILE A 16 -26.40 38.47 39.15
CA ILE A 16 -27.04 37.87 37.98
C ILE A 16 -26.88 38.82 36.78
N LEU A 17 -26.51 38.32 35.60
CA LEU A 17 -26.97 38.90 34.34
C LEU A 17 -27.23 37.81 33.31
N VAL A 18 -28.49 37.75 32.90
CA VAL A 18 -29.10 36.86 31.91
C VAL A 18 -28.83 37.43 30.52
N LEU A 19 -28.40 36.59 29.58
CA LEU A 19 -28.58 36.86 28.14
C LEU A 19 -28.91 35.55 27.42
N SER A 20 -30.20 35.46 27.09
CA SER A 20 -30.85 34.42 26.32
C SER A 20 -30.50 34.53 24.83
N THR A 21 -30.19 33.39 24.20
CA THR A 21 -30.33 33.25 22.74
C THR A 21 -31.13 31.99 22.44
N THR A 22 -32.22 32.22 21.72
CA THR A 22 -33.37 31.34 21.55
C THR A 22 -33.14 30.34 20.42
N ILE A 23 -33.31 29.06 20.71
CA ILE A 23 -33.38 27.96 19.73
C ILE A 23 -34.82 27.89 19.21
N GLY A 24 -35.04 28.20 17.93
CA GLY A 24 -36.32 28.06 17.26
C GLY A 24 -36.52 26.66 16.69
N ILE A 25 -37.31 25.85 17.38
CA ILE A 25 -37.92 24.61 16.86
C ILE A 25 -39.19 25.03 16.11
N PHE A 26 -39.32 24.69 14.82
CA PHE A 26 -40.60 24.82 14.11
C PHE A 26 -41.07 23.48 13.56
N MET A 27 -42.23 23.06 14.04
CA MET A 27 -42.93 21.82 13.74
C MET A 27 -43.50 21.77 12.32
N LEU A 28 -43.54 20.55 11.77
CA LEU A 28 -44.29 20.16 10.59
C LEU A 28 -45.78 20.53 10.67
N ARG A 29 -46.32 21.08 9.58
CA ARG A 29 -47.75 21.01 9.25
C ARG A 29 -47.92 20.54 7.80
N ARG A 30 -48.45 19.33 7.63
CA ARG A 30 -48.99 18.83 6.35
C ARG A 30 -50.23 19.64 5.98
N ARG A 31 -50.28 20.16 4.75
CA ARG A 31 -51.54 20.47 4.05
C ARG A 31 -51.37 20.20 2.56
N THR A 32 -52.20 19.28 2.07
CA THR A 32 -52.41 18.92 0.68
C THR A 32 -53.13 20.05 -0.07
N GLY A 33 -52.68 20.35 -1.29
CA GLY A 33 -53.39 21.24 -2.21
C GLY A 33 -52.82 21.17 -3.62
N LYS A 34 -53.54 20.50 -4.53
CA LYS A 34 -53.27 20.46 -5.98
C LYS A 34 -53.41 21.87 -6.58
N ARG A 35 -52.46 22.28 -7.42
CA ARG A 35 -52.68 23.26 -8.51
C ARG A 35 -51.79 22.90 -9.71
N LYS A 36 -52.43 22.63 -10.84
CA LYS A 36 -51.84 22.61 -12.20
C LYS A 36 -51.76 24.06 -12.69
N THR A 37 -50.69 24.45 -13.41
CA THR A 37 -50.69 24.83 -14.85
C THR A 37 -49.35 25.46 -15.29
N SER A 38 -48.96 25.13 -16.54
CA SER A 38 -48.06 25.80 -17.52
C SER A 38 -46.61 26.10 -17.09
N ILE A 39 -45.62 25.32 -17.54
CA ILE A 39 -44.87 25.44 -18.82
C ILE A 39 -44.28 26.85 -18.99
N ASP A 40 -42.97 26.96 -18.73
CA ASP A 40 -41.99 27.51 -19.66
C ASP A 40 -40.60 26.94 -19.35
N GLY A 41 -39.86 26.67 -20.43
CA GLY A 41 -38.83 25.65 -20.48
C GLY A 41 -37.50 26.01 -19.84
N ILE A 42 -36.93 25.03 -19.14
CA ILE A 42 -35.50 24.72 -19.16
C ILE A 42 -35.42 23.20 -19.24
N THR A 43 -35.30 22.68 -20.46
CA THR A 43 -34.95 21.30 -20.71
C THR A 43 -33.52 21.08 -20.22
N SER A 44 -33.38 20.59 -18.99
CA SER A 44 -32.11 20.06 -18.51
C SER A 44 -31.75 18.88 -19.39
N THR A 45 -30.78 19.09 -20.29
CA THR A 45 -30.16 18.03 -21.06
C THR A 45 -29.60 17.01 -20.06
N PRO A 46 -29.89 15.71 -20.18
CA PRO A 46 -29.23 14.72 -19.35
C PRO A 46 -27.74 14.83 -19.63
N VAL A 47 -26.95 15.06 -18.59
CA VAL A 47 -25.49 14.91 -18.66
C VAL A 47 -25.26 13.51 -19.18
N GLN A 48 -24.80 13.41 -20.43
CA GLN A 48 -24.38 12.14 -20.98
C GLN A 48 -23.25 11.64 -20.11
N VAL A 49 -23.50 10.54 -19.40
CA VAL A 49 -22.46 9.70 -18.82
C VAL A 49 -21.60 9.31 -20.01
N LYS A 50 -20.42 9.95 -20.13
CA LYS A 50 -19.44 9.60 -21.15
C LYS A 50 -19.26 8.09 -21.09
N GLU A 51 -19.49 7.41 -22.20
CA GLU A 51 -19.22 5.98 -22.36
C GLU A 51 -17.87 5.68 -21.73
N SER A 52 -17.86 4.81 -20.71
CA SER A 52 -16.64 4.29 -20.15
C SER A 52 -15.91 3.62 -21.31
N LYS A 53 -14.79 4.19 -21.79
CA LYS A 53 -13.90 3.51 -22.74
C LYS A 53 -13.76 2.07 -22.26
N LYS A 54 -14.15 1.10 -23.10
CA LYS A 54 -14.00 -0.33 -22.80
C LYS A 54 -12.53 -0.54 -22.42
N ARG A 55 -12.27 -0.87 -21.15
CA ARG A 55 -10.91 -1.04 -20.65
C ARG A 55 -10.35 -2.33 -21.24
N ILE A 56 -9.17 -2.23 -21.85
CA ILE A 56 -8.44 -3.35 -22.46
C ILE A 56 -8.10 -4.34 -21.34
N THR A 57 -8.48 -5.61 -21.50
CA THR A 57 -8.06 -6.67 -20.55
C THR A 57 -6.57 -6.97 -20.70
N VAL A 58 -5.95 -7.63 -19.72
CA VAL A 58 -4.52 -7.97 -19.83
C VAL A 58 -4.24 -8.80 -21.08
N GLU A 59 -5.14 -9.72 -21.43
CA GLU A 59 -5.04 -10.58 -22.60
C GLU A 59 -5.20 -9.84 -23.94
N GLU A 60 -5.92 -8.71 -23.93
CA GLU A 60 -6.10 -7.87 -25.12
C GLU A 60 -4.90 -6.91 -25.36
N MET A 61 -3.95 -6.83 -24.42
CA MET A 61 -2.78 -5.95 -24.57
C MET A 61 -1.80 -6.48 -25.62
N VAL A 62 -1.47 -5.64 -26.60
CA VAL A 62 -0.51 -5.99 -27.66
C VAL A 62 0.92 -5.89 -27.16
N LEU A 63 1.65 -7.00 -27.22
CA LEU A 63 3.05 -7.08 -26.86
C LEU A 63 3.96 -6.41 -27.91
N PRO A 64 5.06 -5.79 -27.49
CA PRO A 64 6.14 -5.34 -28.38
C PRO A 64 6.76 -6.50 -29.15
N THR A 65 7.12 -6.24 -30.40
CA THR A 65 7.92 -7.15 -31.22
C THR A 65 9.42 -7.03 -30.94
N ASP A 66 9.88 -5.81 -30.63
CA ASP A 66 11.29 -5.51 -30.40
C ASP A 66 11.61 -5.32 -28.92
N TRP A 67 12.70 -5.97 -28.49
CA TRP A 67 13.14 -5.99 -27.11
C TRP A 67 14.61 -5.56 -27.01
N LYS A 68 14.86 -4.46 -26.29
CA LYS A 68 16.21 -3.97 -26.04
C LYS A 68 16.64 -4.30 -24.63
N GLN A 69 17.78 -5.00 -24.47
CA GLN A 69 18.35 -5.25 -23.15
C GLN A 69 18.85 -3.93 -22.54
N ILE A 70 18.50 -3.68 -21.28
CA ILE A 70 18.91 -2.47 -20.53
C ILE A 70 19.67 -2.78 -19.26
N GLY A 71 19.73 -4.04 -18.84
CA GLY A 71 20.33 -4.38 -17.56
C GLY A 71 20.11 -5.82 -17.15
N THR A 72 20.28 -6.07 -15.85
CA THR A 72 20.03 -7.36 -15.20
C THR A 72 19.35 -7.18 -13.85
N VAL A 73 18.69 -8.24 -13.37
CA VAL A 73 18.12 -8.29 -12.02
C VAL A 73 19.24 -8.40 -10.98
N SER A 74 19.36 -7.41 -10.10
CA SER A 74 20.32 -7.44 -8.98
C SER A 74 19.73 -7.99 -7.69
N ASN A 75 18.42 -7.79 -7.46
CA ASN A 75 17.76 -8.32 -6.26
C ASN A 75 16.29 -8.65 -6.52
N LEU A 76 15.82 -9.70 -5.84
CA LEU A 76 14.41 -10.07 -5.77
C LEU A 76 13.97 -10.11 -4.30
N HIS A 77 12.80 -9.50 -4.04
CA HIS A 77 12.24 -9.42 -2.70
C HIS A 77 10.75 -9.74 -2.69
N ILE A 78 10.33 -10.41 -1.62
CA ILE A 78 8.93 -10.45 -1.18
C ILE A 78 8.83 -9.90 0.23
N TYR A 79 7.64 -9.43 0.59
CA TYR A 79 7.32 -8.94 1.92
C TYR A 79 6.03 -9.63 2.36
N PRO A 80 6.12 -10.88 2.87
CA PRO A 80 4.94 -11.70 3.07
C PRO A 80 3.89 -11.06 3.98
N MET A 81 4.35 -10.35 5.00
CA MET A 81 3.52 -9.48 5.82
C MET A 81 3.49 -8.06 5.26
N LYS A 82 2.29 -7.49 5.06
CA LYS A 82 2.11 -6.05 4.78
C LYS A 82 2.76 -5.23 5.88
N SER A 83 3.62 -4.30 5.48
CA SER A 83 4.46 -3.49 6.39
C SER A 83 5.57 -4.27 7.13
N GLY A 84 5.69 -5.58 6.88
CA GLY A 84 6.63 -6.49 7.51
C GLY A 84 8.05 -6.48 6.94
N ARG A 85 8.87 -7.42 7.45
CA ARG A 85 10.24 -7.70 7.01
C ARG A 85 10.28 -8.22 5.58
N ARG A 86 11.36 -7.90 4.87
CA ARG A 86 11.66 -8.45 3.53
C ARG A 86 12.19 -9.88 3.64
N VAL A 87 11.91 -10.68 2.63
CA VAL A 87 12.60 -11.94 2.34
C VAL A 87 13.32 -11.77 1.01
N ASN A 88 14.63 -12.04 1.00
CA ASN A 88 15.45 -12.00 -0.21
C ASN A 88 15.32 -13.32 -0.95
N LEU A 89 15.11 -13.26 -2.26
CA LEU A 89 15.01 -14.43 -3.12
C LEU A 89 16.16 -14.41 -4.13
N THR A 90 16.67 -15.59 -4.47
CA THR A 90 17.59 -15.77 -5.61
C THR A 90 16.83 -16.13 -6.88
N LYS A 91 15.61 -16.67 -6.75
CA LYS A 91 14.67 -16.99 -7.82
C LYS A 91 13.23 -16.96 -7.31
N ALA A 92 12.29 -16.68 -8.19
CA ALA A 92 10.88 -16.56 -7.87
C ALA A 92 9.99 -16.93 -9.07
N GLU A 93 8.77 -17.36 -8.79
CA GLU A 93 7.68 -17.43 -9.77
C GLU A 93 6.93 -16.11 -9.80
N VAL A 94 6.66 -15.62 -11.01
CA VAL A 94 5.84 -14.43 -11.28
C VAL A 94 4.39 -14.86 -11.34
N MET A 95 3.57 -14.37 -10.41
CA MET A 95 2.14 -14.67 -10.30
C MET A 95 1.29 -13.40 -10.50
N GLU A 96 -0.02 -13.56 -10.62
CA GLU A 96 -0.95 -12.45 -10.83
C GLU A 96 -0.89 -11.38 -9.75
N ILE A 97 -0.67 -11.77 -8.50
CA ILE A 97 -0.71 -10.88 -7.33
C ILE A 97 0.66 -10.60 -6.69
N GLY A 98 1.75 -10.91 -7.40
CA GLY A 98 3.12 -10.66 -6.96
C GLY A 98 4.04 -11.89 -7.03
N LEU A 99 5.28 -11.73 -6.59
CA LEU A 99 6.26 -12.82 -6.58
C LEU A 99 5.89 -13.91 -5.58
N LYS A 100 6.17 -15.16 -5.97
CA LYS A 100 6.05 -16.36 -5.15
C LYS A 100 7.40 -17.07 -5.04
N GLU A 101 7.76 -17.43 -3.83
CA GLU A 101 8.95 -18.22 -3.53
C GLU A 101 8.87 -19.61 -4.18
N ILE A 102 9.99 -20.09 -4.73
CA ILE A 102 10.13 -21.48 -5.20
C ILE A 102 10.68 -22.32 -4.05
N CYS A 103 9.81 -23.05 -3.35
CA CYS A 103 10.18 -23.90 -2.22
C CYS A 103 10.04 -25.41 -2.50
N ARG A 104 10.49 -26.25 -1.56
CA ARG A 104 10.32 -27.71 -1.63
C ARG A 104 8.83 -28.08 -1.59
N LYS A 105 8.48 -29.21 -2.21
CA LYS A 105 7.12 -29.79 -2.14
C LYS A 105 6.70 -29.99 -0.67
N GLY A 106 5.41 -29.80 -0.39
CA GLY A 106 4.83 -29.97 0.95
C GLY A 106 4.94 -28.75 1.87
N ARG A 107 5.44 -27.62 1.36
CA ARG A 107 5.48 -26.35 2.10
C ARG A 107 4.66 -25.29 1.35
N LEU A 108 3.92 -24.47 2.11
CA LEU A 108 3.28 -23.27 1.58
C LEU A 108 4.36 -22.30 1.09
N PRO A 109 4.41 -21.96 -0.21
CA PRO A 109 5.38 -21.00 -0.71
C PRO A 109 5.04 -19.59 -0.18
N LEU A 110 6.05 -18.88 0.31
CA LEU A 110 5.85 -17.48 0.68
C LEU A 110 5.54 -16.64 -0.56
N ARG A 111 4.64 -15.67 -0.39
CA ARG A 111 4.17 -14.77 -1.45
C ARG A 111 4.19 -13.34 -0.97
N ASP A 112 4.15 -12.42 -1.91
CA ASP A 112 4.23 -11.01 -1.59
C ASP A 112 2.91 -10.47 -0.96
N ARG A 113 3.03 -9.85 0.22
CA ARG A 113 1.94 -9.19 0.97
C ARG A 113 0.65 -10.02 1.09
N VAL A 114 0.77 -11.32 1.40
CA VAL A 114 -0.37 -12.21 1.63
C VAL A 114 -0.82 -12.29 3.09
N PHE A 115 -0.07 -11.71 4.01
CA PHE A 115 -0.49 -11.47 5.39
C PHE A 115 -0.64 -9.99 5.67
N ILE A 116 -1.52 -9.64 6.61
CA ILE A 116 -1.77 -8.26 7.04
C ILE A 116 -2.08 -8.22 8.53
N VAL A 117 -1.65 -7.17 9.24
CA VAL A 117 -2.09 -6.91 10.62
C VAL A 117 -3.13 -5.79 10.59
N TYR A 118 -4.25 -5.98 11.27
CA TYR A 118 -5.35 -5.02 11.31
C TYR A 118 -5.93 -4.89 12.71
N ARG A 119 -6.64 -3.79 12.96
CA ARG A 119 -7.32 -3.53 14.23
C ARG A 119 -8.58 -4.36 14.33
N GLU A 120 -8.81 -4.93 15.50
CA GLU A 120 -9.97 -5.77 15.76
C GLU A 120 -11.30 -5.03 15.59
N ASN A 121 -11.39 -3.79 16.08
CA ASN A 121 -12.65 -3.04 16.15
C ASN A 121 -13.11 -2.50 14.79
N ASP A 122 -12.26 -1.73 14.11
CA ASP A 122 -12.61 -1.01 12.88
C ASP A 122 -12.07 -1.68 11.60
N LYS A 123 -11.42 -2.84 11.75
CA LYS A 123 -10.82 -3.64 10.68
C LYS A 123 -9.76 -2.90 9.85
N THR A 124 -9.28 -1.74 10.29
CA THR A 124 -8.25 -0.97 9.58
C THR A 124 -6.89 -1.62 9.71
N PHE A 125 -6.15 -1.70 8.60
CA PHE A 125 -4.79 -2.21 8.65
C PHE A 125 -3.88 -1.28 9.46
N ILE A 126 -2.86 -1.84 10.09
CA ILE A 126 -1.78 -1.06 10.71
C ILE A 126 -0.55 -1.03 9.80
N SER A 127 0.21 0.07 9.88
CA SER A 127 1.39 0.27 9.03
C SER A 127 2.65 0.44 9.85
N ASN A 128 3.80 0.12 9.22
CA ASN A 128 5.12 0.38 9.76
C ASN A 128 5.46 1.87 9.87
N LYS A 129 4.65 2.77 9.29
CA LYS A 129 4.72 4.21 9.55
C LYS A 129 4.43 4.49 11.02
N THR A 130 3.41 3.84 11.57
CA THR A 130 2.97 4.00 12.97
C THR A 130 3.69 3.04 13.89
N TYR A 131 3.94 1.81 13.44
CA TYR A 131 4.60 0.75 14.21
C TYR A 131 5.88 0.25 13.51
N PRO A 132 7.01 1.00 13.55
CA PRO A 132 8.23 0.62 12.85
C PRO A 132 8.76 -0.78 13.18
N LYS A 133 8.49 -1.29 14.40
CA LYS A 133 8.83 -2.66 14.82
C LYS A 133 8.30 -3.73 13.85
N MET A 134 7.20 -3.48 13.13
CA MET A 134 6.70 -4.39 12.09
C MET A 134 7.77 -4.72 11.03
N LEU A 135 8.72 -3.82 10.75
CA LEU A 135 9.81 -4.11 9.80
C LEU A 135 10.74 -5.24 10.25
N LYS A 136 10.69 -5.66 11.52
CA LYS A 136 11.36 -6.85 12.06
C LYS A 136 10.46 -8.09 12.12
N LEU A 137 9.16 -7.97 11.86
CA LEU A 137 8.21 -9.08 11.86
C LEU A 137 8.46 -9.95 10.63
N THR A 138 8.89 -11.18 10.87
CA THR A 138 9.20 -12.20 9.86
C THR A 138 8.08 -13.21 9.74
N VAL A 139 7.96 -13.83 8.56
CA VAL A 139 7.00 -14.87 8.25
C VAL A 139 7.76 -16.05 7.66
N ASN A 140 7.61 -17.21 8.28
CA ASN A 140 8.11 -18.48 7.79
C ASN A 140 6.96 -19.47 7.63
N THR A 141 7.13 -20.46 6.78
CA THR A 141 6.17 -21.57 6.61
C THR A 141 6.85 -22.87 7.00
N LEU A 142 6.14 -23.71 7.76
CA LEU A 142 6.63 -24.98 8.30
C LEU A 142 5.91 -26.20 7.71
N GLY A 143 4.78 -25.97 7.01
CA GLY A 143 3.99 -27.00 6.35
C GLY A 143 3.13 -26.41 5.25
N THR A 144 2.08 -27.11 4.83
CA THR A 144 1.14 -26.68 3.78
C THR A 144 0.20 -25.56 4.23
N ASN A 145 -0.07 -25.45 5.53
CA ASN A 145 -0.86 -24.41 6.16
C ASN A 145 -0.30 -23.93 7.51
N ILE A 146 0.87 -24.43 7.92
CA ILE A 146 1.53 -24.08 9.18
C ILE A 146 2.46 -22.88 8.95
N VAL A 147 2.23 -21.80 9.69
CA VAL A 147 2.97 -20.55 9.60
C VAL A 147 3.63 -20.25 10.94
N GLU A 148 4.86 -19.75 10.88
CA GLU A 148 5.55 -19.15 12.03
C GLU A 148 5.68 -17.65 11.81
N LEU A 149 5.20 -16.85 12.77
CA LEU A 149 5.52 -15.43 12.86
C LEU A 149 6.56 -15.24 13.95
N SER A 150 7.60 -14.46 13.66
CA SER A 150 8.62 -14.11 14.65
C SER A 150 8.89 -12.62 14.66
N LEU A 151 8.96 -12.04 15.85
CA LEU A 151 9.30 -10.64 16.08
C LEU A 151 10.28 -10.57 17.25
N GLU A 152 11.52 -10.18 16.95
CA GLU A 152 12.64 -10.19 17.90
C GLU A 152 12.94 -11.61 18.43
N LYS A 153 12.67 -11.88 19.71
CA LYS A 153 12.90 -13.19 20.33
C LYS A 153 11.63 -14.04 20.44
N ASP A 154 10.48 -13.41 20.24
CA ASP A 154 9.18 -14.04 20.36
C ASP A 154 8.76 -14.68 19.04
N LYS A 155 8.10 -15.84 19.14
CA LYS A 155 7.56 -16.57 18.01
C LYS A 155 6.19 -17.15 18.34
N ILE A 156 5.38 -17.32 17.31
CA ILE A 156 4.11 -18.05 17.37
C ILE A 156 3.97 -18.92 16.13
N ILE A 157 3.49 -20.14 16.31
CA ILE A 157 3.21 -21.09 15.23
C ILE A 157 1.71 -21.35 15.24
N PHE A 158 1.07 -21.26 14.07
CA PHE A 158 -0.36 -21.48 13.94
C PHE A 158 -0.70 -22.09 12.57
N ASN A 159 -1.91 -22.64 12.46
CA ASN A 159 -2.48 -23.07 11.19
C ASN A 159 -3.28 -21.93 10.58
N ILE A 160 -3.11 -21.68 9.29
CA ILE A 160 -4.03 -20.83 8.52
C ILE A 160 -5.40 -21.51 8.53
N PRO A 161 -6.46 -20.85 9.04
CA PRO A 161 -7.80 -21.43 9.04
C PRO A 161 -8.37 -21.61 7.63
N GLU A 162 -9.36 -22.49 7.51
CA GLU A 162 -10.13 -22.61 6.27
C GLU A 162 -10.96 -21.35 6.01
N TYR A 163 -11.22 -21.09 4.73
CA TYR A 163 -12.08 -19.98 4.33
C TYR A 163 -13.55 -20.37 4.53
N THR A 164 -14.11 -20.02 5.68
CA THR A 164 -15.51 -20.32 6.02
C THR A 164 -16.44 -19.12 5.86
N ASP A 165 -15.97 -17.93 6.24
CA ASP A 165 -16.77 -16.70 6.26
C ASP A 165 -16.08 -15.56 5.49
N GLU A 166 -16.88 -14.71 4.84
CA GLU A 166 -16.42 -13.47 4.22
C GLU A 166 -16.09 -12.41 5.28
N LYS A 167 -14.88 -12.47 5.83
CA LYS A 167 -14.30 -11.36 6.61
C LYS A 167 -13.54 -10.42 5.68
N PHE A 168 -13.44 -9.15 6.06
CA PHE A 168 -12.69 -8.14 5.32
C PHE A 168 -11.75 -7.33 6.22
N VAL A 169 -10.73 -6.75 5.60
CA VAL A 169 -9.83 -5.74 6.15
C VAL A 169 -10.00 -4.46 5.36
N ASN A 170 -10.07 -3.34 6.07
CA ASN A 170 -10.07 -2.01 5.48
C ASN A 170 -8.63 -1.63 5.11
N LEU A 171 -8.27 -1.85 3.85
CA LEU A 171 -6.98 -1.49 3.26
C LEU A 171 -7.15 -0.14 2.54
N TRP A 172 -6.70 0.93 3.19
CA TRP A 172 -6.92 2.30 2.69
C TRP A 172 -8.42 2.59 2.53
N LYS A 173 -8.89 2.75 1.29
CA LYS A 173 -10.29 3.01 0.93
C LYS A 173 -11.01 1.74 0.44
N GLU A 174 -10.37 0.58 0.53
CA GLU A 174 -10.86 -0.69 0.01
C GLU A 174 -11.26 -1.65 1.14
N ASN A 175 -12.35 -2.37 0.95
CA ASN A 175 -12.71 -3.52 1.77
C ASN A 175 -12.20 -4.77 1.07
N VAL A 176 -11.17 -5.40 1.65
CA VAL A 176 -10.45 -6.50 1.02
C VAL A 176 -10.73 -7.81 1.78
N PRO A 177 -11.13 -8.90 1.11
CA PRO A 177 -11.36 -10.19 1.76
C PRO A 177 -10.15 -10.71 2.56
N THR A 178 -10.41 -11.39 3.66
CA THR A 178 -9.38 -11.97 4.53
C THR A 178 -9.86 -13.25 5.19
N ILE A 179 -8.94 -14.17 5.43
CA ILE A 179 -9.04 -15.20 6.46
C ILE A 179 -8.48 -14.60 7.75
N ASP A 180 -9.26 -14.58 8.82
CA ASP A 180 -8.74 -14.19 10.14
C ASP A 180 -7.97 -15.37 10.74
N CYS A 181 -6.70 -15.16 11.14
CA CYS A 181 -5.80 -16.21 11.61
C CYS A 181 -6.02 -16.65 13.07
N GLY A 182 -7.04 -16.12 13.75
CA GLY A 182 -7.46 -16.57 15.06
C GLY A 182 -6.94 -15.75 16.25
N ASP A 183 -7.51 -16.03 17.42
CA ASP A 183 -7.36 -15.22 18.63
C ASP A 183 -5.96 -15.28 19.22
N GLU A 184 -5.32 -16.45 19.17
CA GLU A 184 -3.97 -16.63 19.72
C GLU A 184 -2.93 -15.76 18.99
N VAL A 185 -3.00 -15.73 17.65
CA VAL A 185 -2.12 -14.89 16.82
C VAL A 185 -2.43 -13.41 17.01
N GLY A 186 -3.71 -13.07 17.15
CA GLY A 186 -4.17 -11.71 17.46
C GLY A 186 -3.65 -11.21 18.81
N ALA A 187 -3.76 -12.02 19.87
CA ALA A 187 -3.24 -11.71 21.20
C ALA A 187 -1.71 -11.56 21.19
N TRP A 188 -1.01 -12.48 20.53
CA TRP A 188 0.45 -12.44 20.39
C TRP A 188 0.93 -11.14 19.73
N ILE A 189 0.36 -10.76 18.58
CA ILE A 189 0.79 -9.54 17.89
C ILE A 189 0.34 -8.27 18.63
N SER A 190 -0.82 -8.30 19.30
CA SER A 190 -1.30 -7.20 20.16
C SER A 190 -0.33 -6.94 21.30
N LYS A 191 0.17 -7.99 21.94
CA LYS A 191 1.11 -7.87 23.06
C LYS A 191 2.42 -7.22 22.61
N LEU A 192 2.96 -7.66 21.47
CA LEU A 192 4.26 -7.17 20.99
C LEU A 192 4.22 -5.75 20.39
N LEU A 193 3.11 -5.37 19.75
CA LEU A 193 3.00 -4.05 19.10
C LEU A 193 2.27 -3.00 19.94
N LEU A 194 1.30 -3.40 20.77
CA LEU A 194 0.50 -2.49 21.60
C LEU A 194 0.78 -2.60 23.10
N GLY A 195 1.41 -3.68 23.57
CA GLY A 195 1.52 -3.96 25.00
C GLY A 195 0.17 -4.35 25.64
N LYS A 196 -0.75 -4.91 24.85
CA LYS A 196 -2.11 -5.30 25.28
C LYS A 196 -2.40 -6.74 24.87
N ASP A 197 -3.30 -7.41 25.59
CA ASP A 197 -3.68 -8.79 25.26
C ASP A 197 -4.63 -8.91 24.06
N SER A 198 -5.16 -7.78 23.55
CA SER A 198 -6.07 -7.74 22.39
C SER A 198 -6.00 -6.39 21.64
N GLY A 199 -6.74 -6.30 20.53
CA GLY A 199 -6.89 -5.09 19.73
C GLY A 199 -6.29 -5.17 18.32
N LEU A 200 -5.43 -6.14 18.04
CA LEU A 200 -4.92 -6.47 16.70
C LEU A 200 -5.29 -7.92 16.31
N ARG A 201 -5.40 -8.12 15.00
CA ARG A 201 -5.66 -9.40 14.33
C ARG A 201 -4.65 -9.59 13.21
N VAL A 202 -4.46 -10.83 12.79
CA VAL A 202 -3.69 -11.17 11.59
C VAL A 202 -4.62 -11.75 10.54
N GLY A 203 -4.53 -11.21 9.33
CA GLY A 203 -5.28 -11.66 8.16
C GLY A 203 -4.38 -12.41 7.19
N TYR A 204 -4.94 -13.39 6.50
CA TYR A 204 -4.33 -14.11 5.39
C TYR A 204 -5.19 -14.00 4.13
N TRP A 205 -4.53 -13.84 2.98
CA TRP A 205 -5.17 -13.68 1.69
C TRP A 205 -5.85 -14.98 1.22
N PRO A 206 -7.17 -14.98 0.92
CA PRO A 206 -7.93 -16.21 0.67
C PRO A 206 -7.72 -16.86 -0.71
N ASP A 207 -6.99 -16.21 -1.64
CA ASP A 207 -6.79 -16.69 -3.02
C ASP A 207 -8.08 -16.97 -3.81
N LYS A 208 -9.20 -16.34 -3.43
CA LYS A 208 -10.50 -16.53 -4.10
C LYS A 208 -10.84 -15.44 -5.11
N LEU A 209 -10.51 -14.18 -4.82
CA LEU A 209 -10.98 -13.02 -5.59
C LEU A 209 -9.84 -12.03 -5.86
N ARG A 210 -9.82 -11.41 -7.05
CA ARG A 210 -8.99 -10.21 -7.30
C ARG A 210 -9.61 -9.01 -6.58
N ARG A 211 -8.79 -8.02 -6.22
CA ARG A 211 -9.31 -6.75 -5.70
C ARG A 211 -10.06 -6.01 -6.82
N ASN A 212 -11.22 -5.47 -6.48
CA ASN A 212 -11.93 -4.55 -7.35
C ASN A 212 -11.68 -3.12 -6.88
N VAL A 213 -10.88 -2.39 -7.64
CA VAL A 213 -10.47 -1.02 -7.29
C VAL A 213 -11.07 0.04 -8.20
N THR A 214 -11.99 -0.37 -9.09
CA THR A 214 -12.51 0.48 -10.17
C THR A 214 -13.21 1.73 -9.67
N GLU A 215 -14.04 1.59 -8.63
CA GLU A 215 -14.75 2.72 -8.04
C GLU A 215 -13.82 3.57 -7.17
N VAL A 216 -13.07 2.91 -6.27
CA VAL A 216 -12.21 3.53 -5.25
C VAL A 216 -11.05 4.33 -5.85
N TYR A 217 -10.48 3.88 -6.97
CA TYR A 217 -9.39 4.55 -7.69
C TYR A 217 -9.82 5.10 -9.06
N SER A 218 -11.10 5.42 -9.24
CA SER A 218 -11.64 5.97 -10.50
C SER A 218 -10.88 7.20 -11.01
N ASP A 219 -10.50 8.14 -10.13
CA ASP A 219 -9.69 9.31 -10.50
C ASP A 219 -8.29 8.92 -11.02
N TYR A 220 -7.64 7.95 -10.40
CA TYR A 220 -6.33 7.46 -10.86
C TYR A 220 -6.46 6.75 -12.20
N MET A 221 -7.49 5.92 -12.38
CA MET A 221 -7.72 5.19 -13.63
C MET A 221 -8.11 6.10 -14.80
N ARG A 222 -8.54 7.34 -14.53
CA ARG A 222 -8.77 8.36 -15.57
C ARG A 222 -7.46 8.86 -16.20
N VAL A 223 -6.37 8.88 -15.42
CA VAL A 223 -5.08 9.45 -15.85
C VAL A 223 -4.00 8.40 -16.08
N TYR A 224 -4.11 7.22 -15.44
CA TYR A 224 -3.26 6.06 -15.66
C TYR A 224 -4.02 5.00 -16.44
N GLU A 225 -3.94 5.06 -17.76
CA GLU A 225 -4.75 4.24 -18.67
C GLU A 225 -4.55 2.72 -18.49
N ASN A 226 -3.34 2.31 -18.07
CA ASN A 226 -3.02 0.90 -17.86
C ASN A 226 -3.40 0.39 -16.45
N LEU A 227 -3.86 1.25 -15.52
CA LEU A 227 -4.24 0.80 -14.18
C LEU A 227 -5.53 -0.01 -14.26
N CYS A 228 -5.49 -1.29 -13.86
CA CYS A 228 -6.63 -2.19 -13.84
C CYS A 228 -6.62 -3.13 -12.63
N ASN A 229 -7.74 -3.80 -12.38
CA ASN A 229 -7.89 -4.77 -11.27
C ASN A 229 -6.84 -5.90 -11.36
N ASP A 230 -6.50 -6.34 -12.58
CA ASP A 230 -5.54 -7.43 -12.81
C ASP A 230 -4.08 -7.07 -12.51
N PHE A 231 -3.80 -5.80 -12.27
CA PHE A 231 -2.47 -5.35 -11.86
C PHE A 231 -2.37 -5.15 -10.35
N THR A 232 -3.46 -5.35 -9.60
CA THR A 232 -3.46 -5.26 -8.13
C THR A 232 -2.88 -6.50 -7.46
N GLY A 233 -2.06 -6.30 -6.43
CA GLY A 233 -1.54 -7.39 -5.58
C GLY A 233 -2.55 -7.81 -4.51
N ALA A 234 -2.15 -8.69 -3.59
CA ALA A 234 -2.98 -9.04 -2.42
C ALA A 234 -3.15 -7.83 -1.49
N TYR A 235 -2.42 -7.77 -0.37
CA TYR A 235 -2.47 -6.61 0.52
C TYR A 235 -1.42 -5.54 0.17
N SER A 236 -0.93 -5.51 -1.07
CA SER A 236 -0.05 -4.42 -1.55
C SER A 236 -0.81 -3.10 -1.62
N ASP A 237 -0.10 -1.95 -1.65
CA ASP A 237 -0.78 -0.66 -1.69
C ASP A 237 -1.61 -0.50 -2.98
N ILE A 238 -1.00 -0.74 -4.14
CA ILE A 238 -1.70 -0.77 -5.44
C ILE A 238 -1.19 -1.95 -6.26
N GLY A 239 0.00 -1.83 -6.88
CA GLY A 239 0.49 -2.81 -7.84
C GLY A 239 0.89 -4.16 -7.24
N SER A 240 0.87 -5.18 -8.09
CA SER A 240 1.38 -6.53 -7.79
C SER A 240 2.90 -6.56 -7.70
N TYR A 241 3.55 -5.64 -8.42
CA TYR A 241 5.00 -5.51 -8.46
C TYR A 241 5.42 -4.05 -8.35
N LEU A 242 6.58 -3.85 -7.74
CA LEU A 242 7.33 -2.61 -7.75
C LEU A 242 8.75 -2.88 -8.26
N ILE A 243 9.15 -2.17 -9.31
CA ILE A 243 10.53 -2.18 -9.82
C ILE A 243 11.24 -0.87 -9.46
N VAL A 244 12.53 -0.97 -9.17
CA VAL A 244 13.41 0.17 -8.93
C VAL A 244 14.72 -0.06 -9.66
N ASN A 245 15.25 0.98 -10.30
CA ASN A 245 16.59 0.95 -10.86
C ASN A 245 17.61 1.38 -9.79
N GLN A 246 18.67 0.59 -9.61
CA GLN A 246 19.73 0.89 -8.65
C GLN A 246 20.41 2.23 -8.96
N ALA A 247 20.61 2.56 -10.24
CA ALA A 247 21.24 3.83 -10.64
C ALA A 247 20.43 5.06 -10.19
N SER A 248 19.09 4.94 -10.10
CA SER A 248 18.22 5.99 -9.55
C SER A 248 18.41 6.19 -8.05
N ILE A 249 18.69 5.10 -7.31
CA ILE A 249 19.00 5.16 -5.88
C ILE A 249 20.37 5.80 -5.65
N ASP A 250 21.34 5.44 -6.48
CA ASP A 250 22.70 5.98 -6.39
C ASP A 250 22.71 7.48 -6.70
N ASP A 251 22.02 7.90 -7.76
CA ASP A 251 21.85 9.30 -8.10
C ASP A 251 21.15 10.10 -6.98
N LEU A 252 20.10 9.55 -6.37
CA LEU A 252 19.46 10.15 -5.19
C LEU A 252 20.45 10.33 -4.04
N ASN A 253 21.27 9.31 -3.75
CA ASN A 253 22.26 9.36 -2.68
C ASN A 253 23.38 10.38 -2.92
N LEU A 254 23.69 10.72 -4.19
CA LEU A 254 24.60 11.82 -4.53
C LEU A 254 24.01 13.20 -4.18
N LYS A 255 22.68 13.32 -4.14
CA LYS A 255 21.95 14.55 -3.80
C LYS A 255 21.63 14.68 -2.31
N ILE A 256 21.81 13.60 -1.53
CA ILE A 256 21.67 13.62 -0.08
C ILE A 256 23.02 14.00 0.54
N ASN A 257 23.09 15.21 1.10
CA ASN A 257 24.32 15.76 1.69
C ASN A 257 24.82 14.98 2.91
N ASP A 258 23.90 14.51 3.75
CA ASP A 258 24.25 13.75 4.95
C ASP A 258 24.43 12.27 4.62
N ALA A 259 25.67 11.78 4.69
CA ALA A 259 26.00 10.38 4.42
C ALA A 259 25.24 9.39 5.30
N GLN A 260 24.90 9.76 6.55
CA GLN A 260 24.13 8.92 7.46
C GLN A 260 22.64 8.83 7.10
N SER A 261 22.16 9.77 6.27
CA SER A 261 20.80 9.82 5.75
C SER A 261 20.65 9.16 4.39
N ARG A 262 21.73 8.64 3.80
CA ARG A 262 21.68 7.88 2.54
C ARG A 262 20.85 6.61 2.71
N VAL A 263 20.21 6.21 1.61
CA VAL A 263 19.23 5.14 1.59
C VAL A 263 19.65 4.01 0.67
N THR A 264 19.01 2.85 0.84
CA THR A 264 19.17 1.72 -0.08
C THR A 264 17.85 1.46 -0.81
N ALA A 265 17.87 0.61 -1.85
CA ALA A 265 16.65 0.16 -2.50
C ALA A 265 15.61 -0.39 -1.49
N ASN A 266 16.06 -0.99 -0.37
CA ASN A 266 15.18 -1.54 0.66
C ASN A 266 14.28 -0.49 1.33
N ASN A 267 14.68 0.78 1.38
CA ASN A 267 13.83 1.87 1.88
C ASN A 267 12.57 2.03 1.02
N PHE A 268 12.64 1.72 -0.28
CA PHE A 268 11.55 1.83 -1.25
C PHE A 268 10.73 0.55 -1.41
N ARG A 269 11.15 -0.53 -0.75
CA ARG A 269 10.47 -1.84 -0.68
C ARG A 269 10.11 -2.47 -2.04
N PRO A 270 10.99 -2.43 -3.06
CA PRO A 270 10.71 -3.00 -4.38
C PRO A 270 10.63 -4.52 -4.32
N ASN A 271 9.96 -5.12 -5.29
CA ASN A 271 10.05 -6.56 -5.54
C ASN A 271 11.26 -6.91 -6.40
N ILE A 272 11.62 -6.02 -7.33
CA ILE A 272 12.67 -6.24 -8.32
C ILE A 272 13.57 -5.01 -8.34
N VAL A 273 14.88 -5.23 -8.19
CA VAL A 273 15.91 -4.22 -8.38
C VAL A 273 16.68 -4.54 -9.66
N VAL A 274 16.88 -3.53 -10.50
CA VAL A 274 17.61 -3.64 -11.77
C VAL A 274 18.90 -2.84 -11.70
N VAL A 275 19.96 -3.35 -12.34
CA VAL A 275 21.24 -2.65 -12.54
C VAL A 275 21.58 -2.59 -14.03
N GLY A 276 22.38 -1.60 -14.42
CA GLY A 276 22.88 -1.44 -15.80
C GLY A 276 22.14 -0.38 -16.64
N ALA A 277 21.04 0.16 -16.13
CA ALA A 277 20.25 1.18 -16.82
C ALA A 277 20.52 2.60 -16.28
N GLU A 278 20.33 3.60 -17.14
CA GLU A 278 20.49 5.01 -16.77
C GLU A 278 19.56 5.43 -15.63
N PRO A 279 20.00 6.32 -14.70
CA PRO A 279 19.16 6.83 -13.62
C PRO A 279 17.81 7.33 -14.11
N TYR A 280 16.74 6.91 -13.43
CA TYR A 280 15.34 7.25 -13.69
C TYR A 280 14.79 6.82 -15.05
N SER A 281 15.54 6.07 -15.84
CA SER A 281 15.03 5.55 -17.12
C SER A 281 13.80 4.66 -16.94
N GLU A 282 13.60 4.07 -15.75
CA GLU A 282 12.42 3.30 -15.41
C GLU A 282 11.10 4.04 -15.57
N ASP A 283 11.11 5.37 -15.45
CA ASP A 283 9.91 6.20 -15.64
C ASP A 283 9.31 6.04 -17.05
N LYS A 284 10.14 5.63 -18.03
CA LYS A 284 9.77 5.50 -19.45
C LYS A 284 9.56 4.05 -19.89
N TRP A 285 9.85 3.07 -19.02
CA TRP A 285 9.67 1.67 -19.38
C TRP A 285 8.17 1.37 -19.43
N THR A 286 7.62 1.08 -20.61
CA THR A 286 6.19 0.75 -20.75
C THR A 286 5.97 -0.75 -20.64
N TRP A 287 6.80 -1.53 -21.33
CA TRP A 287 6.84 -2.99 -21.30
C TRP A 287 8.20 -3.46 -20.83
N ILE A 288 8.22 -4.45 -19.95
CA ILE A 288 9.45 -5.02 -19.39
C ILE A 288 9.40 -6.54 -19.52
N LYS A 289 10.43 -7.13 -20.12
CA LYS A 289 10.65 -8.58 -20.13
C LYS A 289 11.85 -8.92 -19.25
N ILE A 290 11.72 -9.93 -18.41
CA ILE A 290 12.79 -10.40 -17.52
C ILE A 290 13.01 -11.88 -17.74
N GLY A 291 14.26 -12.27 -17.97
CA GLY A 291 14.62 -13.65 -18.28
C GLY A 291 14.03 -14.10 -19.61
N GLU A 292 13.55 -15.34 -19.65
CA GLU A 292 13.00 -15.97 -20.86
C GLU A 292 11.59 -15.44 -21.18
N ASP A 293 10.67 -15.54 -20.22
CA ASP A 293 9.22 -15.44 -20.51
C ASP A 293 8.47 -14.37 -19.72
N ALA A 294 8.99 -13.88 -18.58
CA ALA A 294 8.19 -13.04 -17.70
C ALA A 294 8.05 -11.62 -18.27
N ILE A 295 6.81 -11.22 -18.59
CA ILE A 295 6.50 -9.92 -19.19
C ILE A 295 5.57 -9.13 -18.27
N PHE A 296 5.93 -7.86 -18.06
CA PHE A 296 5.24 -6.91 -17.21
C PHE A 296 4.83 -5.67 -18.00
N ARG A 297 3.71 -5.06 -17.57
CA ARG A 297 3.24 -3.77 -18.02
C ARG A 297 3.35 -2.77 -16.89
N THR A 298 4.04 -1.65 -17.10
CA THR A 298 4.03 -0.55 -16.13
C THR A 298 2.75 0.26 -16.28
N PHE A 299 2.26 0.79 -15.17
CA PHE A 299 1.01 1.56 -15.21
C PHE A 299 1.04 2.86 -14.41
N LYS A 300 1.96 3.02 -13.46
CA LYS A 300 2.00 4.21 -12.60
C LYS A 300 3.36 4.36 -11.88
N PRO A 301 3.98 5.55 -11.87
CA PRO A 301 5.09 5.86 -10.96
C PRO A 301 4.69 5.70 -9.49
N CYS A 302 5.56 5.06 -8.70
CA CYS A 302 5.28 4.84 -7.29
C CYS A 302 5.57 6.11 -6.49
N THR A 303 4.50 6.74 -6.00
CA THR A 303 4.61 7.87 -5.07
C THR A 303 5.15 7.41 -3.72
N ARG A 304 6.04 8.22 -3.15
CA ARG A 304 6.81 7.87 -1.97
C ARG A 304 6.32 8.62 -0.75
N CYS A 305 6.10 7.86 0.31
CA CYS A 305 5.62 8.37 1.59
C CYS A 305 6.73 8.28 2.66
N SER A 306 6.42 8.81 3.85
CA SER A 306 7.31 8.84 5.01
C SER A 306 7.79 7.47 5.53
N VAL A 307 7.31 6.35 4.99
CA VAL A 307 7.86 5.02 5.32
C VAL A 307 9.29 4.89 4.81
N THR A 308 9.60 5.52 3.67
CA THR A 308 10.96 5.50 3.09
C THR A 308 12.02 6.16 3.98
N THR A 309 11.59 7.01 4.93
CA THR A 309 12.48 7.69 5.88
C THR A 309 12.88 6.81 7.07
N ILE A 310 12.34 5.60 7.16
CA ILE A 310 12.69 4.61 8.19
C ILE A 310 13.69 3.63 7.57
N ASN A 311 14.86 3.50 8.19
CA ASN A 311 15.80 2.45 7.81
C ASN A 311 15.19 1.07 8.15
N PRO A 312 14.99 0.17 7.17
CA PRO A 312 14.30 -1.09 7.39
C PRO A 312 15.08 -2.10 8.23
N ASP A 313 16.38 -1.90 8.42
CA ASP A 313 17.27 -2.77 9.19
C ASP A 313 17.46 -2.25 10.62
N THR A 314 17.63 -0.94 10.82
CA THR A 314 17.87 -0.35 12.15
C THR A 314 16.61 0.20 12.81
N LEU A 315 15.51 0.38 12.06
CA LEU A 315 14.27 1.07 12.45
C LEU A 315 14.43 2.56 12.77
N VAL A 316 15.62 3.12 12.58
CA VAL A 316 15.88 4.53 12.82
C VAL A 316 15.18 5.36 11.74
N ARG A 317 14.36 6.32 12.18
CA ARG A 317 13.73 7.31 11.30
C ARG A 317 14.69 8.49 11.08
N SER A 318 14.88 8.90 9.83
CA SER A 318 15.66 10.09 9.48
C SER A 318 15.05 11.34 10.11
N LYS A 319 15.86 12.09 10.87
CA LYS A 319 15.47 13.35 11.50
C LYS A 319 15.30 14.47 10.46
N GLN A 320 16.06 14.38 9.37
CA GLN A 320 16.07 15.32 8.25
C GLN A 320 14.96 15.03 7.24
N HIS A 321 14.12 14.02 7.51
CA HIS A 321 13.06 13.57 6.64
C HIS A 321 13.56 13.05 5.27
N GLU A 322 14.80 12.57 5.22
CA GLU A 322 15.36 11.93 4.03
C GLU A 322 14.82 10.50 3.88
N PRO A 323 14.59 10.01 2.64
CA PRO A 323 14.92 10.65 1.37
C PRO A 323 13.80 11.55 0.81
N ILE A 324 12.67 11.69 1.51
CA ILE A 324 11.50 12.41 1.00
C ILE A 324 11.81 13.89 0.77
N LYS A 325 12.58 14.52 1.67
CA LYS A 325 13.01 15.91 1.51
C LYS A 325 13.73 16.11 0.18
N THR A 326 14.78 15.31 -0.08
CA THR A 326 15.56 15.40 -1.33
C THR A 326 14.70 15.05 -2.54
N LEU A 327 13.93 13.96 -2.50
CA LEU A 327 13.06 13.57 -3.61
C LEU A 327 12.04 14.66 -3.96
N LYS A 328 11.46 15.37 -3.00
CA LYS A 328 10.53 16.47 -3.27
C LYS A 328 11.16 17.64 -4.04
N SER A 329 12.48 17.83 -3.98
CA SER A 329 13.11 18.96 -4.66
C SER A 329 13.24 18.76 -6.18
N TYR A 330 13.13 17.52 -6.69
CA TYR A 330 13.34 17.25 -8.12
C TYR A 330 12.52 16.08 -8.72
N ARG A 331 11.80 15.31 -7.91
CA ARG A 331 11.06 14.10 -8.34
C ARG A 331 9.56 14.19 -8.13
N GLN A 332 8.96 15.37 -8.30
CA GLN A 332 7.51 15.53 -8.30
C GLN A 332 6.96 15.49 -9.72
N VAL A 333 5.77 14.90 -9.91
CA VAL A 333 5.06 14.93 -11.19
C VAL A 333 4.69 16.38 -11.53
N GLN A 334 5.00 16.80 -12.76
CA GLN A 334 4.75 18.18 -13.21
C GLN A 334 3.51 18.31 -14.09
N GLU A 335 3.08 17.22 -14.73
CA GLU A 335 1.88 17.22 -15.56
C GLU A 335 0.63 17.49 -14.71
N THR A 336 -0.15 18.50 -15.09
CA THR A 336 -1.29 19.01 -14.32
C THR A 336 -2.27 17.92 -13.91
N LYS A 337 -2.70 17.05 -14.84
CA LYS A 337 -3.68 15.98 -14.57
C LYS A 337 -3.13 14.94 -13.59
N LEU A 338 -1.84 14.61 -13.69
CA LEU A 338 -1.20 13.70 -12.74
C LEU A 338 -1.04 14.37 -11.37
N LYS A 339 -0.70 15.65 -11.34
CA LYS A 339 -0.55 16.41 -10.10
C LYS A 339 -1.86 16.56 -9.33
N GLU A 340 -3.00 16.67 -10.02
CA GLU A 340 -4.34 16.67 -9.39
C GLU A 340 -4.60 15.41 -8.55
N VAL A 341 -4.11 14.24 -8.98
CA VAL A 341 -4.33 12.97 -8.27
C VAL A 341 -3.19 12.59 -7.32
N GLU A 342 -1.93 12.88 -7.67
CA GLU A 342 -0.76 12.52 -6.85
C GLU A 342 -0.40 13.57 -5.79
N GLY A 343 -0.88 14.81 -5.98
CA GLY A 343 -0.45 15.97 -5.24
C GLY A 343 1.07 16.21 -5.35
N ASP A 344 1.67 16.59 -4.23
CA ASP A 344 3.10 16.92 -4.14
C ASP A 344 3.98 15.73 -3.72
N SER A 345 3.45 14.51 -3.82
CA SER A 345 4.21 13.30 -3.47
C SER A 345 5.29 13.04 -4.50
N PRO A 346 6.57 12.88 -4.11
CA PRO A 346 7.60 12.58 -5.06
C PRO A 346 7.52 11.11 -5.51
N VAL A 347 8.12 10.80 -6.66
CA VAL A 347 8.11 9.46 -7.28
C VAL A 347 9.50 8.85 -7.36
N MET A 348 9.55 7.53 -7.19
CA MET A 348 10.74 6.71 -7.40
C MET A 348 10.24 5.33 -7.79
N GLY A 349 10.84 4.65 -8.77
CA GLY A 349 10.37 3.32 -9.21
C GLY A 349 8.96 3.27 -9.79
N MET A 350 8.62 2.14 -10.40
CA MET A 350 7.38 1.97 -11.17
C MET A 350 6.55 0.80 -10.65
N TYR A 351 5.24 1.03 -10.51
CA TYR A 351 4.31 -0.07 -10.33
C TYR A 351 4.09 -0.80 -11.64
N MET A 352 4.02 -2.12 -11.54
CA MET A 352 3.81 -3.01 -12.67
C MET A 352 2.77 -4.08 -12.33
N GLY A 353 2.08 -4.54 -13.37
CA GLY A 353 1.33 -5.79 -13.35
C GLY A 353 1.96 -6.80 -14.29
N VAL A 354 1.65 -8.08 -14.06
CA VAL A 354 2.12 -9.16 -14.93
C VAL A 354 1.17 -9.29 -16.13
N HIS A 355 1.75 -9.46 -17.31
CA HIS A 355 1.05 -9.90 -18.51
C HIS A 355 1.34 -11.39 -18.74
N THR A 356 2.62 -11.75 -18.85
CA THR A 356 3.08 -13.12 -19.05
C THR A 356 3.78 -13.60 -17.79
N LYS A 357 3.26 -14.67 -17.18
CA LYS A 357 3.89 -15.32 -16.02
C LYS A 357 5.18 -16.02 -16.45
N GLY A 358 6.06 -16.27 -15.50
CA GLY A 358 7.31 -16.97 -15.75
C GLY A 358 8.11 -17.15 -14.47
N LYS A 359 9.35 -17.59 -14.63
CA LYS A 359 10.33 -17.65 -13.56
C LYS A 359 11.39 -16.60 -13.80
N ILE A 360 11.77 -15.90 -12.73
CA ILE A 360 12.86 -14.92 -12.76
C ILE A 360 13.85 -15.25 -11.66
N LYS A 361 15.12 -14.90 -11.88
CA LYS A 361 16.21 -15.11 -10.92
C LYS A 361 17.19 -13.94 -10.94
N PHE A 362 18.03 -13.91 -9.91
CA PHE A 362 19.20 -13.04 -9.86
C PHE A 362 20.04 -13.21 -11.13
N GLY A 363 20.47 -12.08 -11.71
CA GLY A 363 21.28 -12.02 -12.92
C GLY A 363 20.51 -12.16 -14.22
N ASP A 364 19.20 -12.40 -14.19
CA ASP A 364 18.42 -12.47 -15.43
C ASP A 364 18.48 -11.15 -16.21
N PRO A 365 18.61 -11.20 -17.55
CA PRO A 365 18.58 -10.02 -18.38
C PRO A 365 17.22 -9.33 -18.29
N VAL A 366 17.24 -8.00 -18.31
CA VAL A 366 16.06 -7.15 -18.32
C VAL A 366 16.00 -6.42 -19.66
N TYR A 367 14.88 -6.53 -20.34
CA TYR A 367 14.60 -5.89 -21.61
C TYR A 367 13.43 -4.92 -21.49
N ILE A 368 13.47 -3.86 -22.28
CA ILE A 368 12.32 -2.97 -22.49
C ILE A 368 11.80 -3.13 -23.90
N GLY A 369 10.48 -3.08 -24.03
CA GLY A 369 9.83 -3.06 -25.34
C GLY A 369 9.89 -1.67 -25.96
N SER A 370 10.27 -1.61 -27.23
CA SER A 370 10.09 -0.42 -28.08
C SER A 370 8.97 -0.71 -29.06
N ASN A 371 7.93 0.12 -29.06
CA ASN A 371 6.95 0.18 -30.13
C ASN A 371 7.23 1.39 -31.02
#